data_AF-A0A839W0D6-F1
#
_entry.id   AF-A0A839W0D6-F1
#
_cell.length_a   1.000
_cell.length_b   1.000
_cell.length_c   1.000
_cell.angle_alpha   90.00
_cell.angle_beta   90.00
_cell.angle_gamma   90.00
#
_symmetry.space_group_name_H-M   'P 1'
#
loop_
_entity.id
_entity.type
_entity.pdbx_description
1 polymer ?
#
loop_
_entity_poly.entity_id
_entity_poly.type
_entity_poly.pdbx_seq_one_letter_code
_entity_poly.pdbx_strand_id
1 'polypeptide(L)'
;MVLSAEFLGMLLLVTSAAALGLSIVIDVGQITSEKARQTMMMRQHDRKKTALGEWTRKLEQRREEMTGFQARYTECNGRRQKALSEIRALELTKVEFVHELGDGEEASGFWVRLTVQDEFPSIERRDVIFARQIWSYTNVAHVWTYSVDQATVMARVAFTVKNGVLPTMVVPLAHAPEPGAEGASA
;
A
#
# COMPACT_ATOMS: atom_id res chain seq x y z
N MET A 1 -54.99 -85.86 31.73
CA MET A 1 -55.09 -85.35 30.35
C MET A 1 -53.85 -85.83 29.60
N VAL A 2 -54.01 -86.76 28.65
CA VAL A 2 -52.92 -87.30 27.84
C VAL A 2 -52.79 -86.42 26.61
N LEU A 3 -51.73 -85.63 26.51
CA LEU A 3 -51.40 -84.88 25.30
C LEU A 3 -50.96 -85.87 24.22
N SER A 4 -51.71 -85.97 23.12
CA SER A 4 -51.35 -86.84 21.99
C SER A 4 -50.14 -86.27 21.25
N ALA A 5 -49.27 -87.16 20.75
CA ALA A 5 -48.06 -86.76 20.01
C ALA A 5 -48.37 -85.92 18.76
N GLU A 6 -49.54 -86.12 18.16
CA GLU A 6 -50.04 -85.35 17.02
C GLU A 6 -50.32 -83.88 17.39
N PHE A 7 -50.86 -83.63 18.58
CA PHE A 7 -51.13 -82.27 19.07
C PHE A 7 -49.82 -81.52 19.33
N LEU A 8 -48.82 -82.21 19.88
CA LEU A 8 -47.49 -81.65 20.13
C LEU A 8 -46.76 -81.34 18.81
N GLY A 9 -46.84 -82.24 17.82
CA GLY A 9 -46.27 -82.03 16.50
C GLY A 9 -46.92 -80.86 15.74
N MET A 10 -48.24 -80.73 15.79
CA MET A 10 -48.97 -79.63 15.17
C MET A 10 -48.63 -78.28 15.84
N LEU A 11 -48.51 -78.26 17.17
CA LEU A 11 -48.11 -77.07 17.92
C LEU A 11 -46.69 -76.62 17.56
N LEU A 12 -45.75 -77.56 17.41
CA LEU A 12 -44.36 -77.30 17.01
C LEU A 12 -44.27 -76.76 15.57
N LEU A 13 -45.12 -77.24 14.68
CA LEU A 13 -45.20 -76.78 13.30
C LEU A 13 -45.72 -75.33 13.23
N VAL A 14 -46.77 -75.01 14.00
CA VAL A 14 -47.32 -73.66 14.09
C VAL A 14 -46.34 -72.69 14.73
N THR A 15 -45.66 -73.08 15.81
CA THR A 15 -44.65 -72.21 16.45
C THR A 15 -43.43 -72.00 15.57
N SER A 16 -42.99 -73.01 14.81
CA SER A 16 -41.88 -72.87 13.86
C SER A 16 -42.24 -71.97 12.68
N ALA A 17 -43.45 -72.10 12.12
CA ALA A 17 -43.95 -71.23 11.07
C ALA A 17 -44.11 -69.78 11.56
N ALA A 18 -44.61 -69.59 12.80
CA ALA A 18 -44.70 -68.28 13.43
C ALA A 18 -43.32 -67.66 13.69
N ALA A 19 -42.34 -68.45 14.15
CA ALA A 19 -40.97 -67.99 14.38
C ALA A 19 -40.29 -67.56 13.07
N LEU A 20 -40.47 -68.32 11.98
CA LEU A 20 -39.98 -67.94 10.65
C LEU A 20 -40.65 -66.67 10.14
N GLY A 21 -41.97 -66.55 10.28
CA GLY A 21 -42.70 -65.35 9.91
C GLY A 21 -42.24 -64.10 10.68
N LEU A 22 -42.01 -64.23 11.99
CA LEU A 22 -41.52 -63.15 12.84
C LEU A 22 -40.09 -62.74 12.46
N SER A 23 -39.21 -63.72 12.17
CA SER A 23 -37.83 -63.46 11.74
C SER A 23 -37.79 -62.64 10.45
N ILE A 24 -38.58 -63.01 9.44
CA ILE A 24 -38.63 -62.30 8.15
C ILE A 24 -39.12 -60.86 8.34
N VAL A 25 -40.14 -60.64 9.18
CA VAL A 25 -40.66 -59.29 9.45
C VAL A 25 -39.61 -58.42 10.14
N ILE A 26 -38.86 -58.97 11.10
CA ILE A 26 -37.78 -58.25 11.78
C ILE A 26 -36.67 -57.90 10.80
N ASP A 27 -36.22 -58.85 9.97
CA ASP A 27 -35.14 -58.64 9.00
C ASP A 27 -35.53 -57.60 7.93
N VAL A 28 -36.75 -57.69 7.40
CA VAL A 28 -37.27 -56.69 6.44
C VAL A 28 -37.44 -55.32 7.10
N GLY A 29 -37.89 -55.28 8.36
CA GLY A 29 -37.97 -54.05 9.15
C GLY A 29 -36.60 -53.39 9.36
N GLN A 30 -35.57 -54.18 9.66
CA GLN A 30 -34.20 -53.69 9.80
C GLN A 30 -33.68 -53.16 8.46
N ILE A 31 -33.79 -53.92 7.37
CA ILE A 31 -33.34 -53.52 6.03
C ILE A 31 -34.05 -52.24 5.56
N THR A 32 -35.36 -52.11 5.79
CA THR A 32 -36.12 -50.91 5.42
C THR A 32 -35.73 -49.70 6.25
N SER A 33 -35.49 -49.87 7.56
CA SER A 33 -34.99 -48.81 8.45
C SER A 33 -33.59 -48.33 8.06
N GLU A 34 -32.70 -49.25 7.69
CA GLU A 34 -31.34 -48.94 7.24
C GLU A 34 -31.35 -48.21 5.90
N LYS A 35 -32.18 -48.65 4.94
CA LYS A 35 -32.36 -47.95 3.67
C LYS A 35 -32.93 -46.54 3.85
N ALA A 36 -33.88 -46.36 4.77
CA ALA A 36 -34.41 -45.05 5.11
C ALA A 36 -33.33 -44.14 5.71
N ARG A 37 -32.52 -44.67 6.63
CA ARG A 37 -31.39 -43.96 7.24
C ARG A 37 -30.32 -43.59 6.22
N GLN A 38 -29.97 -44.49 5.31
CA GLN A 38 -29.01 -44.26 4.23
C GLN A 38 -29.50 -43.15 3.29
N THR A 39 -30.78 -43.17 2.91
CA THR A 39 -31.38 -42.13 2.06
C THR A 39 -31.37 -40.76 2.75
N MET A 40 -31.65 -40.73 4.06
CA MET A 40 -31.57 -39.50 4.85
C MET A 40 -30.14 -38.96 4.93
N MET A 41 -29.15 -39.83 5.15
CA MET A 41 -27.73 -39.46 5.15
C MET A 41 -27.27 -38.93 3.79
N MET A 42 -27.69 -39.56 2.69
CA MET A 42 -27.39 -39.08 1.32
C MET A 42 -27.96 -37.67 1.11
N ARG A 43 -29.22 -37.41 1.48
CA ARG A 43 -29.82 -36.08 1.39
C ARG A 43 -29.08 -35.03 2.24
N GLN A 44 -28.65 -35.40 3.45
CA GLN A 44 -27.85 -34.50 4.29
C GLN A 44 -26.49 -34.21 3.68
N HIS A 45 -25.83 -35.23 3.11
CA HIS A 45 -24.57 -35.08 2.41
C HIS A 45 -24.71 -34.15 1.20
N ASP A 46 -25.75 -34.33 0.38
CA ASP A 46 -26.00 -33.48 -0.79
C ASP A 46 -26.26 -32.02 -0.39
N ARG A 47 -27.06 -31.79 0.66
CA ARG A 47 -27.27 -30.43 1.21
C ARG A 47 -25.97 -29.78 1.71
N LYS A 48 -25.11 -30.56 2.36
CA LYS A 48 -23.80 -30.06 2.81
C LYS A 48 -22.90 -29.75 1.63
N LYS A 49 -22.92 -30.58 0.58
CA LYS A 49 -22.15 -30.37 -0.64
C LYS A 49 -22.59 -29.11 -1.39
N THR A 50 -23.88 -28.86 -1.53
CA THR A 50 -24.39 -27.64 -2.16
C THR A 50 -24.03 -26.40 -1.34
N ALA A 51 -24.22 -26.45 -0.01
CA ALA A 51 -23.84 -25.36 0.88
C ALA A 51 -22.34 -25.06 0.80
N LEU A 52 -21.48 -26.08 0.78
CA LEU A 52 -20.04 -25.90 0.63
C LEU A 52 -19.72 -25.21 -0.69
N GLY A 53 -20.31 -25.63 -1.81
CA GLY A 53 -20.13 -24.97 -3.11
C GLY A 53 -20.56 -23.50 -3.12
N GLU A 54 -21.68 -23.17 -2.48
CA GLU A 54 -22.14 -21.78 -2.34
C GLU A 54 -21.17 -20.94 -1.50
N TRP A 55 -20.67 -21.48 -0.40
CA TRP A 55 -19.70 -20.79 0.46
C TRP A 55 -18.36 -20.60 -0.23
N THR A 56 -17.87 -21.61 -0.97
CA THR A 56 -16.65 -21.48 -1.77
C THR A 56 -16.81 -20.38 -2.82
N ARG A 57 -17.96 -20.32 -3.51
CA ARG A 57 -18.23 -19.25 -4.49
C ARG A 57 -18.28 -17.87 -3.84
N LYS A 58 -18.96 -17.74 -2.69
CA LYS A 58 -19.01 -16.48 -1.94
C LYS A 58 -17.63 -16.05 -1.46
N LEU A 59 -16.81 -17.00 -1.01
CA LEU A 59 -15.44 -16.74 -0.57
C LEU A 59 -14.59 -16.20 -1.72
N GLU A 60 -14.67 -16.83 -2.89
CA GLU A 60 -13.91 -16.38 -4.07
C GLU A 60 -14.35 -14.99 -4.52
N GLN A 61 -15.66 -14.73 -4.57
CA GLN A 61 -16.18 -13.39 -4.89
C GLN A 61 -15.66 -12.33 -3.90
N ARG A 62 -15.69 -12.62 -2.59
CA ARG A 62 -15.15 -11.68 -1.58
C ARG A 62 -13.65 -11.50 -1.69
N ARG A 63 -12.92 -12.54 -2.08
CA ARG A 63 -11.48 -12.46 -2.34
C ARG A 63 -11.18 -11.54 -3.51
N GLU A 64 -11.88 -11.71 -4.64
CA GLU A 64 -11.75 -10.84 -5.81
C GLU A 64 -12.08 -9.39 -5.45
N GLU A 65 -13.19 -9.14 -4.75
CA GLU A 65 -13.56 -7.80 -4.27
C GLU A 65 -12.46 -7.19 -3.40
N MET A 66 -11.92 -7.96 -2.44
CA MET A 66 -10.83 -7.50 -1.56
C MET A 66 -9.58 -7.14 -2.35
N THR A 67 -9.19 -7.97 -3.33
CA THR A 67 -8.03 -7.66 -4.20
C THR A 67 -8.27 -6.39 -5.02
N GLY A 68 -9.49 -6.17 -5.51
CA GLY A 68 -9.87 -4.94 -6.21
C GLY A 68 -9.86 -3.70 -5.31
N PHE A 69 -10.28 -3.83 -4.04
CA PHE A 69 -10.15 -2.75 -3.06
C PHE A 69 -8.69 -2.45 -2.73
N GLN A 70 -7.86 -3.48 -2.55
CA GLN A 70 -6.44 -3.32 -2.26
C GLN A 70 -5.72 -2.60 -3.42
N ALA A 71 -5.98 -2.99 -4.67
CA ALA A 71 -5.41 -2.33 -5.84
C ALA A 71 -5.77 -0.83 -5.89
N ARG A 72 -7.06 -0.51 -5.74
CA ARG A 72 -7.53 0.89 -5.69
C ARG A 72 -6.92 1.68 -4.53
N TYR A 73 -6.77 1.07 -3.36
CA TYR A 73 -6.12 1.69 -2.22
C TYR A 73 -4.66 2.02 -2.52
N THR A 74 -3.91 1.07 -3.10
CA THR A 74 -2.50 1.31 -3.46
C THR A 74 -2.35 2.41 -4.50
N GLU A 75 -3.24 2.47 -5.49
CA GLU A 75 -3.23 3.52 -6.50
C GLU A 75 -3.54 4.89 -5.89
N CYS A 76 -4.61 5.01 -5.10
CA CYS A 76 -4.97 6.25 -4.42
C CYS A 76 -3.86 6.73 -3.48
N ASN A 77 -3.21 5.81 -2.77
CA ASN A 77 -2.09 6.16 -1.90
C ASN A 77 -0.87 6.64 -2.70
N GLY A 78 -0.57 6.02 -3.84
CA GLY A 78 0.48 6.49 -4.76
C GLY A 78 0.20 7.90 -5.30
N ARG A 79 -1.04 8.16 -5.74
CA ARG A 79 -1.47 9.50 -6.17
C ARG A 79 -1.36 10.54 -5.05
N ARG A 80 -1.77 10.17 -3.82
CA ARG A 80 -1.64 11.04 -2.65
C ARG A 80 -0.19 11.37 -2.35
N GLN A 81 0.71 10.39 -2.36
CA GLN A 81 2.14 10.62 -2.11
C GLN A 81 2.76 11.52 -3.17
N LYS A 82 2.41 11.31 -4.45
CA LYS A 82 2.82 12.19 -5.55
C LYS A 82 2.34 13.63 -5.32
N ALA A 83 1.05 13.83 -5.05
CA ALA A 83 0.50 15.15 -4.78
C ALA A 83 1.16 15.84 -3.57
N LEU A 84 1.43 15.10 -2.49
CA LEU A 84 2.16 15.63 -1.33
C LEU A 84 3.60 16.03 -1.68
N SER A 85 4.27 15.27 -2.53
CA SER A 85 5.62 15.62 -3.00
C SER A 85 5.63 16.88 -3.87
N GLU A 86 4.62 17.04 -4.73
CA GLU A 86 4.47 18.22 -5.59
C GLU A 86 4.11 19.46 -4.75
N ILE A 87 3.20 19.34 -3.78
CA ILE A 87 2.88 20.42 -2.84
C ILE A 87 4.14 20.85 -2.09
N ARG A 88 4.91 19.90 -1.57
CA ARG A 88 6.15 20.21 -0.86
C ARG A 88 7.18 20.88 -1.78
N ALA A 89 7.31 20.44 -3.03
CA ALA A 89 8.19 21.09 -3.99
C ALA A 89 7.76 22.56 -4.22
N LEU A 90 6.47 22.81 -4.41
CA LEU A 90 5.93 24.16 -4.57
C LEU A 90 6.13 25.03 -3.32
N GLU A 91 5.97 24.47 -2.13
CA GLU A 91 6.23 25.18 -0.86
C GLU A 91 7.70 25.61 -0.76
N LEU A 92 8.63 24.74 -1.17
CA LEU A 92 10.07 25.02 -1.15
C LEU A 92 10.46 26.10 -2.18
N THR A 93 9.72 26.23 -3.28
CA THR A 93 9.96 27.28 -4.30
C THR A 93 9.45 28.66 -3.87
N LYS A 94 8.42 28.73 -3.02
CA LYS A 94 7.80 30.02 -2.60
C LYS A 94 8.68 30.88 -1.70
N VAL A 95 9.64 30.27 -1.00
CA VAL A 95 10.49 30.96 -0.03
C VAL A 95 11.92 30.96 -0.57
N GLU A 96 12.46 32.16 -0.76
CA GLU A 96 13.85 32.34 -1.12
C GLU A 96 14.67 32.70 0.13
N PHE A 97 15.73 31.93 0.38
CA PHE A 97 16.73 32.29 1.38
C PHE A 97 17.84 33.10 0.73
N VAL A 98 17.95 34.35 1.17
CA VAL A 98 18.90 35.33 0.65
C VAL A 98 20.12 35.40 1.57
N HIS A 99 21.31 35.23 0.98
CA HIS A 99 22.60 35.35 1.63
C HIS A 99 23.28 36.64 1.17
N GLU A 100 23.48 37.59 2.06
CA GLU A 100 24.14 38.85 1.69
C GLU A 100 25.66 38.71 1.80
N LEU A 101 26.36 39.12 0.74
CA LEU A 101 27.82 39.10 0.65
C LEU A 101 28.35 40.48 0.27
N GLY A 102 29.40 40.90 0.95
CA GLY A 102 30.00 42.23 0.78
C GLY A 102 29.32 43.28 1.66
N ASP A 103 29.87 44.49 1.62
CA ASP A 103 29.38 45.66 2.30
C ASP A 103 29.62 46.85 1.36
N GLY A 104 28.62 47.71 1.16
CA GLY A 104 28.82 48.87 0.31
C GLY A 104 27.57 49.67 -0.01
N GLU A 105 27.52 50.90 0.51
CA GLU A 105 26.56 51.93 0.13
C GLU A 105 26.71 52.37 -1.34
N GLU A 106 27.90 52.19 -1.94
CA GLU A 106 28.23 52.59 -3.33
C GLU A 106 28.38 51.39 -4.30
N ALA A 107 28.17 50.16 -3.84
CA ALA A 107 28.37 48.95 -4.63
C ALA A 107 27.11 48.59 -5.45
N SER A 108 27.31 47.99 -6.63
CA SER A 108 26.20 47.43 -7.41
C SER A 108 25.80 46.05 -6.88
N GLY A 109 24.49 45.82 -6.77
CA GLY A 109 23.94 44.53 -6.34
C GLY A 109 23.91 43.52 -7.47
N PHE A 110 24.41 42.31 -7.21
CA PHE A 110 24.32 41.15 -8.09
C PHE A 110 23.55 40.03 -7.42
N TRP A 111 22.67 39.38 -8.18
CA TRP A 111 21.91 38.21 -7.75
C TRP A 111 22.64 36.95 -8.23
N VAL A 112 22.82 35.98 -7.32
CA VAL A 112 23.53 34.73 -7.61
C VAL A 112 22.69 33.52 -7.19
N ARG A 113 22.34 32.64 -8.13
CA ARG A 113 21.67 31.37 -7.82
C ARG A 113 22.66 30.42 -7.16
N LEU A 114 22.30 29.86 -6.01
CA LEU A 114 23.07 28.82 -5.33
C LEU A 114 22.40 27.47 -5.52
N THR A 115 23.18 26.45 -5.87
CA THR A 115 22.67 25.10 -6.08
C THR A 115 23.53 24.10 -5.32
N VAL A 116 22.87 23.14 -4.67
CA VAL A 116 23.55 22.02 -4.01
C VAL A 116 24.10 21.04 -5.05
N GLN A 117 25.26 20.46 -4.78
CA GLN A 117 25.82 19.38 -5.58
C GLN A 117 25.10 18.05 -5.33
N ASP A 118 25.23 17.12 -6.28
CA ASP A 118 24.63 15.79 -6.17
C ASP A 118 25.17 15.03 -4.94
N GLU A 119 26.45 15.22 -4.60
CA GLU A 119 27.10 14.63 -3.43
C GLU A 119 26.76 15.34 -2.10
N PHE A 120 25.99 16.43 -2.12
CA PHE A 120 25.68 17.23 -0.93
C PHE A 120 25.21 16.41 0.28
N PRO A 121 24.32 15.39 0.15
CA PRO A 121 23.88 14.58 1.28
C PRO A 121 25.01 13.79 1.96
N SER A 122 26.06 13.46 1.21
CA SER A 122 27.20 12.66 1.68
C SER A 122 28.30 13.49 2.37
N ILE A 123 28.28 14.82 2.21
CA ILE A 123 29.26 15.73 2.83
C ILE A 123 29.12 15.72 4.35
N GLU A 124 30.23 15.80 5.07
CA GLU A 124 30.19 15.82 6.54
C GLU A 124 29.53 17.10 7.06
N ARG A 125 28.75 16.99 8.15
CA ARG A 125 27.99 18.13 8.68
C ARG A 125 28.86 19.33 9.09
N ARG A 126 30.11 19.10 9.47
CA ARG A 126 31.06 20.18 9.82
C ARG A 126 31.49 21.04 8.64
N ASP A 127 31.39 20.49 7.42
CA ASP A 127 31.80 21.17 6.19
C ASP A 127 30.59 21.82 5.48
N VAL A 128 29.35 21.53 5.90
CA VAL A 128 28.15 22.18 5.34
C VAL A 128 27.97 23.56 5.96
N ILE A 129 27.92 24.60 5.11
CA ILE A 129 27.55 25.95 5.55
C ILE A 129 26.05 25.96 5.83
N PHE A 130 25.62 26.45 7.00
CA PHE A 130 24.22 26.45 7.45
C PHE A 130 23.58 25.05 7.63
N ALA A 131 22.35 25.03 8.14
CA ALA A 131 21.60 23.79 8.31
C ALA A 131 21.12 23.25 6.95
N ARG A 132 21.21 21.93 6.74
CA ARG A 132 20.79 21.24 5.49
C ARG A 132 19.35 21.56 5.06
N GLN A 133 18.49 21.88 6.03
CA GLN A 133 17.11 22.26 5.78
C GLN A 133 16.98 23.54 4.94
N ILE A 134 17.90 24.52 5.13
CA ILE A 134 17.88 25.79 4.39
C ILE A 134 18.09 25.53 2.90
N TRP A 135 18.96 24.58 2.57
CA TRP A 135 19.28 24.18 1.19
C TRP A 135 18.20 23.35 0.49
N SER A 136 17.12 22.99 1.18
CA SER A 136 15.94 22.41 0.53
C SER A 136 15.08 23.46 -0.18
N TYR A 137 15.28 24.74 0.12
CA TYR A 137 14.58 25.86 -0.50
C TYR A 137 15.41 26.47 -1.63
N THR A 138 14.81 27.40 -2.38
CA THR A 138 15.57 28.25 -3.30
C THR A 138 16.54 29.12 -2.50
N ASN A 139 17.84 29.03 -2.82
CA ASN A 139 18.89 29.81 -2.16
C ASN A 139 19.57 30.74 -3.15
N VAL A 140 19.74 31.99 -2.73
CA VAL A 140 20.30 33.06 -3.54
C VAL A 140 21.32 33.82 -2.72
N ALA A 141 22.43 34.24 -3.33
CA ALA A 141 23.29 35.26 -2.74
C ALA A 141 23.09 36.63 -3.40
N HIS A 142 22.91 37.67 -2.59
CA HIS A 142 23.00 39.05 -3.01
C HIS A 142 24.41 39.54 -2.74
N VAL A 143 25.14 39.87 -3.80
CA VAL A 143 26.56 40.17 -3.76
C VAL A 143 26.78 41.63 -4.15
N TRP A 144 27.25 42.43 -3.21
CA TRP A 144 27.48 43.86 -3.38
C TRP A 144 28.93 44.10 -3.85
N THR A 145 29.12 44.35 -5.15
CA THR A 145 30.46 44.56 -5.75
C THR A 145 30.40 45.56 -6.92
N TYR A 146 31.54 45.80 -7.59
CA TYR A 146 31.61 46.73 -8.71
C TYR A 146 31.48 46.07 -10.08
N SER A 147 31.58 44.74 -10.18
CA SER A 147 31.46 44.03 -11.45
C SER A 147 30.95 42.59 -11.31
N VAL A 148 30.38 42.05 -12.39
CA VAL A 148 29.90 40.65 -12.46
C VAL A 148 31.02 39.64 -12.18
N ASP A 149 32.24 39.92 -12.66
CA ASP A 149 33.39 39.05 -12.45
C ASP A 149 33.78 39.02 -10.96
N GLN A 150 33.77 40.18 -10.29
CA GLN A 150 34.01 40.26 -8.85
C GLN A 150 32.91 39.53 -8.07
N ALA A 151 31.64 39.70 -8.45
CA ALA A 151 30.53 39.00 -7.83
C ALA A 151 30.66 37.47 -7.96
N THR A 152 31.06 36.99 -9.14
CA THR A 152 31.28 35.56 -9.41
C THR A 152 32.42 35.00 -8.57
N VAL A 153 33.54 35.70 -8.48
CA VAL A 153 34.69 35.29 -7.67
C VAL A 153 34.31 35.29 -6.18
N MET A 154 33.66 36.35 -5.70
CA MET A 154 33.25 36.47 -4.30
C MET A 154 32.27 35.36 -3.90
N ALA A 155 31.28 35.06 -4.76
CA ALA A 155 30.35 33.96 -4.54
C ALA A 155 31.04 32.59 -4.51
N ARG A 156 32.05 32.35 -5.38
CA ARG A 156 32.83 31.10 -5.40
C ARG A 156 33.75 30.94 -4.18
N VAL A 157 34.24 32.05 -3.62
CA VAL A 157 35.04 32.04 -2.40
C VAL A 157 34.16 31.76 -1.18
N ALA A 158 32.96 32.36 -1.11
CA ALA A 158 32.02 32.14 -0.02
C ALA A 158 31.37 30.73 -0.09
N PHE A 159 30.97 30.29 -1.27
CA PHE A 159 30.32 29.00 -1.52
C PHE A 159 31.22 28.10 -2.36
N THR A 160 31.94 27.22 -1.66
CA THR A 160 32.95 26.35 -2.25
C THR A 160 32.42 24.95 -2.53
N VAL A 161 33.10 24.24 -3.44
CA VAL A 161 32.84 22.82 -3.74
C VAL A 161 32.85 21.97 -2.47
N LYS A 162 33.79 22.25 -1.55
CA LYS A 162 33.95 21.52 -0.28
C LYS A 162 32.69 21.61 0.59
N ASN A 163 32.00 22.73 0.53
CA ASN A 163 30.78 22.97 1.31
C ASN A 163 29.53 22.42 0.60
N GLY A 164 29.70 21.90 -0.63
CA GLY A 164 28.66 21.23 -1.40
C GLY A 164 27.64 22.15 -2.06
N VAL A 165 27.93 23.46 -2.13
CA VAL A 165 27.07 24.47 -2.73
C VAL A 165 27.89 25.23 -3.77
N LEU A 166 27.29 25.47 -4.94
CA LEU A 166 27.94 26.17 -6.04
C LEU A 166 27.08 27.32 -6.57
N PRO A 167 27.70 28.46 -6.91
CA PRO A 167 27.02 29.52 -7.67
C PRO A 167 26.86 29.08 -9.13
N THR A 168 25.63 29.08 -9.63
CA THR A 168 25.29 28.57 -10.97
C THR A 168 24.90 29.66 -11.97
N MET A 169 24.33 30.76 -11.50
CA MET A 169 23.92 31.90 -12.34
C MET A 169 24.21 33.20 -11.61
N VAL A 170 24.80 34.18 -12.31
CA VAL A 170 25.10 35.51 -11.78
C VAL A 170 24.50 36.54 -12.73
N VAL A 171 23.63 37.41 -12.22
CA VAL A 171 23.02 38.49 -12.98
C VAL A 171 22.99 39.78 -12.15
N PRO A 172 22.94 40.97 -12.76
CA PRO A 172 22.66 42.19 -12.02
C PRO A 172 21.33 42.05 -11.26
N LEU A 173 21.24 42.54 -10.02
CA LEU A 173 20.07 42.36 -9.15
C LEU A 173 18.77 42.88 -9.80
N ALA A 174 18.86 43.94 -10.60
CA ALA A 174 17.72 44.48 -11.36
C ALA A 174 17.16 43.52 -12.44
N HIS A 175 17.92 42.49 -12.82
CA HIS A 175 17.54 41.45 -13.78
C HIS A 175 17.38 40.08 -13.11
N ALA A 176 17.21 40.05 -11.79
CA ALA A 176 16.95 38.81 -11.07
C ALA A 176 15.68 38.13 -11.61
N PRO A 177 15.67 36.79 -11.76
CA PRO A 177 14.46 36.06 -12.14
C PRO A 177 13.35 36.32 -11.13
N GLU A 178 12.13 36.62 -11.59
CA GLU A 178 11.01 36.78 -10.66
C GLU A 178 10.64 35.41 -10.05
N PRO A 179 10.38 35.36 -8.73
CA PRO A 179 9.93 34.15 -8.04
C PRO A 179 8.52 33.78 -8.53
N GLY A 180 8.45 32.97 -9.60
CA GLY A 180 7.19 32.48 -10.18
C GLY A 180 7.16 32.33 -11.70
N ALA A 181 8.13 32.90 -12.44
CA ALA A 181 8.12 32.84 -13.90
C ALA A 181 8.35 31.42 -14.48
N GLU A 182 9.01 30.53 -13.73
CA GLU A 182 9.26 29.13 -14.15
C GLU A 182 8.03 28.20 -13.95
N GLY A 183 6.93 28.68 -13.38
CA GLY A 183 5.71 27.87 -13.11
C GLY A 183 4.57 28.01 -14.13
N ALA A 184 4.71 28.87 -15.14
CA ALA A 184 3.64 29.15 -16.13
C ALA A 184 3.77 28.35 -17.44
N SER A 185 4.79 27.50 -17.56
CA SER A 185 5.05 26.67 -18.75
C SER A 185 5.24 25.21 -18.36
N ALA A 186 4.17 24.55 -17.91
CA ALA A 186 4.03 23.10 -17.89
C ALA A 186 2.55 22.71 -17.91
#